data_AF-A0A8E7IY18-F1
#
_entry.id   AF-A0A8E7IY18-F1
#
_cell.length_a   1.000
_cell.length_b   1.000
_cell.length_c   1.000
_cell.angle_alpha   90.00
_cell.angle_beta   90.00
_cell.angle_gamma   90.00
#
_symmetry.space_group_name_H-M   'P 1'
#
loop_
_entity.id
_entity.type
_entity.pdbx_description
1 polymer ?
#
loop_
_entity_poly.entity_id
_entity_poly.type
_entity_poly.pdbx_seq_one_letter_code
_entity_poly.pdbx_strand_id
1 'polypeptide(L)'
;IETTIGSVENPQKQASPFHSCPVFCRSSYWRLHLLLKICPLQRSVWPYCSPSSSSDPIKAISDWCILPEGVLELIIFQICKMAAMEIVRDEGAQQKIRVLSMFDGIGTGRLALKTLQFDVGAYYSCETDVDANLVNMIRNPDIIPIGDVREINEKVLKCISPIDLVIGGSPCDEFSIANPWSLGFILGRTGSLFYDFVRVLYKVLEMNKDRRVYWLFENVRSMSEEHRSIMSFFFFDQLPTIWDASVLTPQNRKRYFWGNIPGLKGGWESCRIKSPVVNDVLCPFRKSHVKKVNCLTTNVQSQMEHSGTTFVKPVRTITDEESQFWSVERERLFGFPDHYTDVAGISASSRHDMLGQAWSLPVVTTILSPLKGRFKMLPKTD
;
A
#
# COMPACT_ATOMS: atom_id res chain seq x y z
N ILE A 1 -2.88 -70.04 41.73
CA ILE A 1 -1.76 -70.83 41.17
C ILE A 1 -0.92 -69.82 40.39
N GLU A 2 -0.08 -69.04 41.09
CA GLU A 2 1.38 -69.29 41.24
C GLU A 2 2.05 -69.39 39.85
N THR A 3 3.04 -68.59 39.43
CA THR A 3 4.29 -68.10 40.06
C THR A 3 4.94 -67.08 39.07
N THR A 4 5.45 -65.91 39.49
CA THR A 4 6.89 -65.54 39.71
C THR A 4 7.80 -65.76 38.46
N ILE A 5 8.60 -64.84 37.88
CA ILE A 5 9.78 -64.07 38.37
C ILE A 5 10.26 -63.06 37.28
N GLY A 6 10.73 -61.87 37.71
CA GLY A 6 11.87 -61.09 37.15
C GLY A 6 11.66 -60.33 35.81
N SER A 7 12.22 -59.15 35.54
CA SER A 7 13.27 -58.33 36.16
C SER A 7 13.19 -56.89 35.64
N VAL A 8 13.78 -55.98 36.41
CA VAL A 8 13.89 -54.51 36.25
C VAL A 8 14.54 -54.08 34.94
N GLU A 9 13.99 -53.05 34.28
CA GLU A 9 14.74 -51.92 33.71
C GLU A 9 13.79 -50.78 33.29
N ASN A 10 14.06 -49.57 33.77
CA ASN A 10 13.45 -48.30 33.35
C ASN A 10 14.60 -47.50 32.71
N PRO A 11 14.42 -46.85 31.54
CA PRO A 11 14.11 -45.43 31.64
C PRO A 11 13.25 -44.86 30.49
N GLN A 12 12.37 -43.92 30.87
CA GLN A 12 11.96 -42.72 30.13
C GLN A 12 11.81 -42.84 28.60
N LYS A 13 10.57 -42.96 28.12
CA LYS A 13 10.17 -42.49 26.78
C LYS A 13 9.07 -41.45 26.88
N GLN A 14 9.45 -40.22 26.56
CA GLN A 14 8.54 -39.13 26.21
C GLN A 14 7.65 -39.55 25.03
N ALA A 15 6.34 -39.43 25.20
CA ALA A 15 5.38 -39.57 24.13
C ALA A 15 5.41 -38.32 23.23
N SER A 16 5.53 -38.52 21.92
CA SER A 16 5.31 -37.49 20.89
C SER A 16 3.84 -37.50 20.44
N PRO A 17 3.17 -36.35 20.26
CA PRO A 17 1.87 -36.28 19.62
C PRO A 17 2.02 -35.64 18.24
N PHE A 18 2.20 -36.43 17.19
CA PHE A 18 2.09 -35.95 15.80
C PHE A 18 1.36 -36.99 14.94
N HIS A 19 0.09 -37.26 15.23
CA HIS A 19 -0.80 -37.94 14.30
C HIS A 19 -2.13 -37.20 14.22
N SER A 20 -2.23 -36.26 13.26
CA SER A 20 -3.40 -36.03 12.38
C SER A 20 -3.30 -34.67 11.67
N CYS A 21 -2.94 -34.66 10.40
CA CYS A 21 -3.33 -33.59 9.47
C CYS A 21 -3.74 -34.26 8.14
N PRO A 22 -5.03 -34.20 7.74
CA PRO A 22 -5.56 -35.00 6.64
C PRO A 22 -5.30 -34.34 5.28
N VAL A 23 -4.69 -35.09 4.37
CA VAL A 23 -4.93 -35.25 2.90
C VAL A 23 -5.04 -34.01 1.97
N PHE A 24 -5.34 -32.80 2.43
CA PHE A 24 -5.42 -31.59 1.58
C PHE A 24 -4.04 -31.06 1.13
N CYS A 25 -2.98 -31.36 1.87
CA CYS A 25 -1.64 -30.83 1.62
C CYS A 25 -0.92 -31.46 0.40
N ARG A 26 -1.36 -32.64 -0.09
CA ARG A 26 -0.65 -33.35 -1.17
C ARG A 26 -0.93 -32.79 -2.57
N SER A 27 -2.10 -32.17 -2.81
CA SER A 27 -2.47 -31.66 -4.14
C SER A 27 -1.67 -30.40 -4.53
N SER A 28 -1.48 -29.48 -3.57
CA SER A 28 -0.72 -28.25 -3.75
C SER A 28 0.79 -28.50 -3.91
N TYR A 29 1.33 -29.51 -3.19
CA TYR A 29 2.72 -29.95 -3.30
C TYR A 29 3.09 -30.37 -4.73
N TRP A 30 2.26 -31.19 -5.38
CA TRP A 30 2.54 -31.64 -6.74
C TRP A 30 2.45 -30.50 -7.76
N ARG A 31 1.52 -29.55 -7.60
CA ARG A 31 1.38 -28.42 -8.53
C ARG A 31 2.58 -27.49 -8.50
N LEU A 32 3.08 -27.13 -7.31
CA LEU A 32 4.25 -26.26 -7.18
C LEU A 32 5.55 -26.99 -7.57
N HIS A 33 5.71 -28.26 -7.18
CA HIS A 33 6.89 -29.05 -7.54
C HIS A 33 6.95 -29.35 -9.05
N LEU A 34 5.79 -29.49 -9.72
CA LEU A 34 5.72 -29.60 -11.18
C LEU A 34 6.02 -28.26 -11.86
N LEU A 35 5.53 -27.13 -11.34
CA LEU A 35 5.85 -25.78 -11.87
C LEU A 35 7.34 -25.44 -11.76
N LEU A 36 7.98 -25.78 -10.63
CA LEU A 36 9.43 -25.61 -10.43
C LEU A 36 10.27 -26.53 -11.33
N LYS A 37 9.74 -27.68 -11.76
CA LYS A 37 10.38 -28.57 -12.74
C LYS A 37 10.11 -28.21 -14.20
N ILE A 38 8.97 -27.57 -14.49
CA ILE A 38 8.57 -27.19 -15.85
C ILE A 38 9.21 -25.86 -16.27
N CYS A 39 9.60 -24.98 -15.34
CA CYS A 39 10.24 -23.71 -15.68
C CYS A 39 11.74 -23.90 -15.98
N PRO A 40 12.19 -23.95 -17.25
CA PRO A 40 13.57 -24.30 -17.60
C PRO A 40 14.53 -23.10 -17.47
N LEU A 41 14.03 -21.94 -17.03
CA LEU A 41 14.70 -20.64 -17.18
C LEU A 41 15.28 -20.02 -15.91
N GLN A 42 15.27 -20.70 -14.77
CA GLN A 42 15.92 -20.19 -13.54
C GLN A 42 16.89 -21.23 -12.95
N ARG A 43 18.09 -21.30 -13.53
CA ARG A 43 19.27 -21.93 -12.89
C ARG A 43 20.06 -20.95 -12.01
N SER A 44 19.59 -19.73 -11.80
CA SER A 44 20.18 -18.81 -10.83
C SER A 44 19.47 -18.94 -9.48
N VAL A 45 20.21 -19.47 -8.53
CA VAL A 45 19.85 -19.80 -7.15
C VAL A 45 19.11 -18.64 -6.45
N TRP A 46 17.92 -18.95 -5.96
CA TRP A 46 17.14 -18.14 -5.02
C TRP A 46 17.96 -17.92 -3.73
N PRO A 47 18.10 -16.69 -3.19
CA PRO A 47 18.97 -16.44 -2.03
C PRO A 47 18.48 -17.08 -0.71
N TYR A 48 17.27 -17.64 -0.66
CA TYR A 48 16.82 -18.51 0.44
C TYR A 48 17.24 -19.99 0.30
N CYS A 49 17.93 -20.35 -0.77
CA CYS A 49 18.52 -21.67 -0.97
C CYS A 49 20.05 -21.59 -0.96
N SER A 50 20.65 -21.00 0.08
CA SER A 50 22.05 -21.28 0.39
C SER A 50 22.12 -22.56 1.25
N PRO A 51 22.89 -23.60 0.88
CA PRO A 51 23.03 -24.82 1.69
C PRO A 51 23.86 -24.62 2.97
N SER A 52 24.23 -23.40 3.34
CA SER A 52 25.16 -23.14 4.45
C SER A 52 24.49 -22.49 5.65
N SER A 53 23.53 -23.18 6.26
CA SER A 53 23.29 -23.23 7.71
C SER A 53 22.07 -24.12 7.92
N SER A 54 22.16 -25.02 8.89
CA SER A 54 21.13 -25.98 9.28
C SER A 54 19.73 -25.37 9.34
N SER A 55 18.95 -25.52 8.28
CA SER A 55 17.50 -25.35 8.30
C SER A 55 16.90 -26.32 7.31
N ASP A 56 16.30 -27.35 7.88
CA ASP A 56 15.62 -28.45 7.22
C ASP A 56 14.63 -27.92 6.14
N PRO A 57 14.73 -28.37 4.87
CA PRO A 57 13.76 -28.00 3.83
C PRO A 57 12.31 -28.29 4.22
N ILE A 58 12.10 -29.27 5.11
CA ILE A 58 10.78 -29.64 5.65
C ILE A 58 10.21 -28.52 6.55
N LYS A 59 11.06 -27.74 7.24
CA LYS A 59 10.65 -26.62 8.09
C LYS A 59 10.27 -25.38 7.28
N ALA A 60 10.94 -25.15 6.14
CA ALA A 60 10.52 -24.12 5.20
C ALA A 60 9.18 -24.46 4.53
N ILE A 61 8.84 -25.75 4.40
CA ILE A 61 7.58 -26.23 3.81
C ILE A 61 6.42 -26.24 4.84
N SER A 62 6.69 -26.38 6.15
CA SER A 62 5.63 -26.32 7.17
C SER A 62 4.95 -24.97 7.25
N ASP A 63 5.66 -23.89 6.92
CA ASP A 63 5.12 -22.52 6.94
C ASP A 63 4.21 -22.25 5.73
N TRP A 64 4.38 -22.98 4.62
CA TRP A 64 3.54 -22.84 3.42
C TRP A 64 2.15 -23.42 3.60
N CYS A 65 1.97 -24.32 4.57
CA CYS A 65 0.67 -24.85 4.98
C CYS A 65 -0.19 -23.84 5.75
N ILE A 66 0.38 -22.68 6.14
CA ILE A 66 -0.28 -21.62 6.91
C ILE A 66 -0.58 -20.38 6.03
N LEU A 67 -0.34 -20.48 4.71
CA LEU A 67 -0.69 -19.39 3.81
C LEU A 67 -2.21 -19.19 3.77
N PRO A 68 -2.68 -17.93 3.84
CA PRO A 68 -4.10 -17.63 3.61
C PRO A 68 -4.58 -18.21 2.28
N GLU A 69 -5.85 -18.61 2.24
CA GLU A 69 -6.48 -19.14 1.03
C GLU A 69 -6.31 -18.17 -0.15
N GLY A 70 -5.95 -18.68 -1.32
CA GLY A 70 -5.72 -17.88 -2.52
C GLY A 70 -4.28 -17.36 -2.70
N VAL A 71 -3.43 -17.35 -1.67
CA VAL A 71 -2.06 -16.81 -1.79
C VAL A 71 -1.16 -17.70 -2.67
N LEU A 72 -1.36 -19.02 -2.64
CA LEU A 72 -0.61 -19.94 -3.50
C LEU A 72 -0.87 -19.66 -4.99
N GLU A 73 -2.12 -19.37 -5.35
CA GLU A 73 -2.52 -18.98 -6.70
C GLU A 73 -1.83 -17.67 -7.12
N LEU A 74 -1.69 -16.71 -6.20
CA LEU A 74 -0.93 -15.48 -6.45
C LEU A 74 0.56 -15.76 -6.67
N ILE A 75 1.17 -16.66 -5.89
CA ILE A 75 2.58 -17.06 -6.06
C ILE A 75 2.78 -17.70 -7.44
N ILE A 76 1.88 -18.61 -7.84
CA ILE A 76 1.93 -19.25 -9.15
C ILE A 76 1.82 -18.21 -10.27
N PHE A 77 0.83 -17.31 -10.18
CA PHE A 77 0.64 -16.26 -11.18
C PHE A 77 1.89 -15.39 -11.29
N GLN A 78 2.45 -14.96 -10.16
CA GLN A 78 3.65 -14.13 -10.08
C GLN A 78 4.83 -14.76 -10.83
N ILE A 79 5.12 -16.03 -10.56
CA ILE A 79 6.19 -16.79 -11.22
C ILE A 79 5.93 -16.90 -12.73
N CYS A 80 4.71 -17.25 -13.12
CA CYS A 80 4.34 -17.37 -14.54
C CYS A 80 4.40 -16.04 -15.29
N LYS A 81 3.97 -14.94 -14.66
CA LYS A 81 3.92 -13.61 -15.29
C LYS A 81 5.32 -13.02 -15.47
N MET A 82 6.23 -13.24 -14.52
CA MET A 82 7.64 -12.85 -14.67
C MET A 82 8.29 -13.55 -15.88
N ALA A 83 7.93 -14.80 -16.14
CA ALA A 83 8.43 -15.55 -17.30
C ALA A 83 7.83 -15.08 -18.64
N ALA A 84 6.70 -14.38 -18.62
CA ALA A 84 5.90 -14.02 -19.79
C ALA A 84 5.82 -12.49 -20.04
N MET A 85 6.77 -11.69 -19.54
CA MET A 85 6.73 -10.23 -19.72
C MET A 85 6.86 -9.82 -21.19
N GLU A 86 5.71 -9.64 -21.84
CA GLU A 86 5.60 -9.11 -23.20
C GLU A 86 5.55 -7.57 -23.20
N ILE A 87 6.16 -6.98 -24.23
CA ILE A 87 6.10 -5.54 -24.50
C ILE A 87 4.73 -5.23 -25.13
N VAL A 88 3.75 -4.88 -24.30
CA VAL A 88 2.46 -4.37 -24.78
C VAL A 88 2.66 -2.97 -25.37
N ARG A 89 2.18 -2.75 -26.60
CA ARG A 89 2.28 -1.45 -27.28
C ARG A 89 1.43 -0.41 -26.55
N ASP A 90 1.98 0.79 -26.40
CA ASP A 90 1.30 1.96 -25.81
C ASP A 90 0.40 2.55 -26.92
N GLU A 91 -0.89 2.21 -26.93
CA GLU A 91 -1.84 2.82 -27.87
C GLU A 91 -2.07 4.29 -27.49
N GLY A 92 -2.05 5.16 -28.51
CA GLY A 92 -1.77 6.59 -28.37
C GLY A 92 -2.75 7.46 -27.57
N ALA A 93 -2.28 8.69 -27.34
CA ALA A 93 -2.72 9.74 -26.41
C ALA A 93 -4.17 10.30 -26.51
N GLN A 94 -5.16 9.52 -26.94
CA GLN A 94 -6.53 10.02 -27.19
C GLN A 94 -7.64 9.43 -26.31
N GLN A 95 -7.38 8.39 -25.53
CA GLN A 95 -8.40 7.77 -24.69
C GLN A 95 -8.47 8.36 -23.27
N LYS A 96 -9.68 8.42 -22.73
CA LYS A 96 -9.93 8.81 -21.34
C LYS A 96 -9.37 7.75 -20.39
N ILE A 97 -8.77 8.17 -19.29
CA ILE A 97 -8.21 7.24 -18.29
C ILE A 97 -9.33 6.62 -17.45
N ARG A 98 -9.28 5.30 -17.27
CA ARG A 98 -10.18 4.54 -16.37
C ARG A 98 -9.39 4.00 -15.19
N VAL A 99 -9.84 4.31 -13.98
CA VAL A 99 -9.05 4.09 -12.74
C VAL A 99 -9.79 3.17 -11.80
N LEU A 100 -9.07 2.22 -11.20
CA LEU A 100 -9.51 1.45 -10.03
C LEU A 100 -8.61 1.82 -8.84
N SER A 101 -9.19 2.50 -7.85
CA SER A 101 -8.53 2.88 -6.62
C SER A 101 -9.01 2.00 -5.48
N MET A 102 -8.09 1.20 -4.92
CA MET A 102 -8.36 0.35 -3.76
C MET A 102 -7.81 1.02 -2.50
N PHE A 103 -8.60 1.03 -1.42
CA PHE A 103 -8.26 1.78 -0.20
C PHE A 103 -8.13 3.28 -0.51
N ASP A 104 -9.13 3.83 -1.19
CA ASP A 104 -9.07 5.16 -1.80
C ASP A 104 -8.98 6.30 -0.77
N GLY A 105 -9.45 6.05 0.45
CA GLY A 105 -9.54 7.04 1.51
C GLY A 105 -10.32 8.25 1.03
N ILE A 106 -9.75 9.44 1.24
CA ILE A 106 -10.36 10.72 0.86
C ILE A 106 -10.18 11.09 -0.62
N GLY A 107 -9.96 10.12 -1.53
CA GLY A 107 -9.98 10.36 -2.98
C GLY A 107 -8.75 11.10 -3.51
N THR A 108 -7.59 10.91 -2.87
CA THR A 108 -6.36 11.64 -3.23
C THR A 108 -5.93 11.38 -4.67
N GLY A 109 -6.07 10.14 -5.16
CA GLY A 109 -5.76 9.77 -6.54
C GLY A 109 -6.65 10.51 -7.54
N ARG A 110 -7.96 10.58 -7.28
CA ARG A 110 -8.91 11.32 -8.13
C ARG A 110 -8.59 12.80 -8.16
N LEU A 111 -8.27 13.40 -7.02
CA LEU A 111 -7.89 14.80 -6.92
C LEU A 111 -6.57 15.07 -7.66
N ALA A 112 -5.57 14.18 -7.55
CA ALA A 112 -4.32 14.30 -8.30
C ALA A 112 -4.56 14.31 -9.82
N LEU A 113 -5.41 13.40 -10.32
CA LEU A 113 -5.78 13.37 -11.74
C LEU A 113 -6.52 14.64 -12.18
N LYS A 114 -7.38 15.19 -11.32
CA LYS A 114 -8.06 16.48 -11.55
C LYS A 114 -7.05 17.62 -11.68
N THR A 115 -6.11 17.72 -10.74
CA THR A 115 -5.04 18.74 -10.73
C THR A 115 -4.15 18.65 -11.98
N LEU A 116 -3.91 17.43 -12.47
CA LEU A 116 -3.14 17.20 -13.68
C LEU A 116 -3.96 17.41 -14.96
N GLN A 117 -5.27 17.67 -14.86
CA GLN A 117 -6.21 17.87 -15.97
C GLN A 117 -6.45 16.63 -16.84
N PHE A 118 -6.43 15.41 -16.28
CA PHE A 118 -6.82 14.22 -17.05
C PHE A 118 -8.32 14.22 -17.36
N ASP A 119 -8.69 13.82 -18.58
CA ASP A 119 -10.09 13.47 -18.93
C ASP A 119 -10.36 12.05 -18.41
N VAL A 120 -10.92 11.97 -17.20
CA VAL A 120 -11.21 10.71 -16.50
C VAL A 120 -12.52 10.15 -17.03
N GLY A 121 -12.47 8.94 -17.61
CA GLY A 121 -13.64 8.27 -18.15
C GLY A 121 -14.47 7.57 -17.08
N ALA A 122 -13.78 6.96 -16.10
CA ALA A 122 -14.39 6.37 -14.92
C ALA A 122 -13.35 6.31 -13.80
N TYR A 123 -13.78 6.59 -12.56
CA TYR A 123 -12.96 6.40 -11.37
C TYR A 123 -13.72 5.51 -10.40
N TYR A 124 -13.27 4.29 -10.25
CA TYR A 124 -13.87 3.30 -9.35
C TYR A 124 -13.13 3.29 -8.02
N SER A 125 -13.85 3.33 -6.91
CA SER A 125 -13.27 3.43 -5.56
C SER A 125 -13.73 2.27 -4.67
N CYS A 126 -12.77 1.58 -4.04
CA CYS A 126 -13.04 0.63 -2.97
C CYS A 126 -12.65 1.27 -1.63
N GLU A 127 -13.65 1.71 -0.87
CA GLU A 127 -13.49 2.35 0.43
C GLU A 127 -14.66 1.93 1.35
N THR A 128 -14.34 1.61 2.61
CA THR A 128 -15.31 1.13 3.60
C THR A 128 -15.51 2.12 4.74
N ASP A 129 -14.61 3.09 4.93
CA ASP A 129 -14.77 4.17 5.90
C ASP A 129 -15.89 5.12 5.48
N VAL A 130 -16.81 5.38 6.41
CA VAL A 130 -18.03 6.15 6.14
C VAL A 130 -17.70 7.64 5.93
N ASP A 131 -16.79 8.19 6.73
CA ASP A 131 -16.41 9.60 6.68
C ASP A 131 -15.60 9.89 5.39
N ALA A 132 -14.70 8.98 4.99
CA ALA A 132 -13.95 9.07 3.75
C ALA A 132 -14.86 9.00 2.52
N ASN A 133 -15.84 8.10 2.53
CA ASN A 133 -16.86 8.02 1.49
C ASN A 133 -17.70 9.32 1.42
N LEU A 134 -18.07 9.92 2.56
CA LEU A 134 -18.76 11.21 2.60
C LEU A 134 -17.91 12.34 1.96
N VAL A 135 -16.61 12.39 2.25
CA VAL A 135 -15.67 13.30 1.59
C VAL A 135 -15.67 13.09 0.07
N ASN A 136 -15.57 11.84 -0.38
CA ASN A 136 -15.56 11.53 -1.81
C ASN A 136 -16.86 11.91 -2.50
N MET A 137 -18.02 11.57 -1.95
CA MET A 137 -19.32 11.91 -2.54
C MET A 137 -19.51 13.42 -2.75
N ILE A 138 -18.99 14.24 -1.82
CA ILE A 138 -19.15 15.70 -1.88
C ILE A 138 -18.07 16.36 -2.73
N ARG A 139 -16.79 15.94 -2.61
CA ARG A 139 -15.66 16.57 -3.27
C ARG A 139 -15.38 16.03 -4.68
N ASN A 140 -15.72 14.77 -4.91
CA ASN A 140 -15.47 14.03 -6.14
C ASN A 140 -16.72 13.22 -6.55
N PRO A 141 -17.85 13.89 -6.87
CA PRO A 141 -19.14 13.22 -7.13
C PRO A 141 -19.13 12.27 -8.33
N ASP A 142 -18.09 12.29 -9.16
CA ASP A 142 -17.88 11.39 -10.28
C ASP A 142 -17.17 10.08 -9.91
N ILE A 143 -16.76 9.91 -8.66
CA ILE A 143 -16.27 8.62 -8.13
C ILE A 143 -17.43 7.63 -8.07
N ILE A 144 -17.19 6.42 -8.60
CA ILE A 144 -18.13 5.29 -8.57
C ILE A 144 -17.69 4.36 -7.42
N PRO A 145 -18.40 4.35 -6.28
CA PRO A 145 -18.07 3.45 -5.18
C PRO A 145 -18.42 2.00 -5.53
N ILE A 146 -17.47 1.09 -5.31
CA ILE A 146 -17.66 -0.37 -5.47
C ILE A 146 -17.75 -1.08 -4.11
N GLY A 147 -17.32 -0.43 -3.03
CA GLY A 147 -17.40 -0.95 -1.67
C GLY A 147 -16.13 -1.70 -1.26
N ASP A 148 -16.28 -2.86 -0.65
CA ASP A 148 -15.16 -3.61 -0.08
C ASP A 148 -14.32 -4.33 -1.14
N VAL A 149 -13.00 -4.20 -1.05
CA VAL A 149 -12.04 -4.83 -1.98
C VAL A 149 -12.15 -6.36 -1.99
N ARG A 150 -12.56 -6.97 -0.88
CA ARG A 150 -12.71 -8.42 -0.73
C ARG A 150 -13.82 -8.97 -1.63
N GLU A 151 -14.82 -8.14 -1.92
CA GLU A 151 -15.99 -8.49 -2.75
C GLU A 151 -15.71 -8.35 -4.26
N ILE A 152 -14.54 -7.82 -4.64
CA ILE A 152 -14.15 -7.68 -6.05
C ILE A 152 -13.86 -9.04 -6.65
N ASN A 153 -14.85 -9.60 -7.32
CA ASN A 153 -14.75 -10.84 -8.07
C ASN A 153 -14.69 -10.58 -9.59
N GLU A 154 -14.57 -11.66 -10.36
CA GLU A 154 -14.44 -11.58 -11.82
C GLU A 154 -15.67 -10.96 -12.50
N LYS A 155 -16.87 -11.12 -11.94
CA LYS A 155 -18.10 -10.49 -12.47
C LYS A 155 -18.02 -8.97 -12.32
N VAL A 156 -17.61 -8.48 -11.14
CA VAL A 156 -17.41 -7.04 -10.90
C VAL A 156 -16.36 -6.48 -11.86
N LEU A 157 -15.21 -7.16 -11.98
CA LEU A 157 -14.15 -6.74 -12.89
C LEU A 157 -14.61 -6.71 -14.36
N LYS A 158 -15.41 -7.69 -14.80
CA LYS A 158 -15.98 -7.68 -16.17
C LYS A 158 -16.87 -6.47 -16.43
N CYS A 159 -17.59 -5.98 -15.42
CA CYS A 159 -18.45 -4.81 -15.55
C CYS A 159 -17.69 -3.49 -15.60
N ILE A 160 -16.54 -3.39 -14.93
CA ILE A 160 -15.77 -2.13 -14.84
C ILE A 160 -14.59 -2.06 -15.82
N SER A 161 -14.16 -3.20 -16.37
CA SER A 161 -13.10 -3.27 -17.37
C SER A 161 -13.48 -2.56 -18.67
N PRO A 162 -12.50 -2.06 -19.44
CA PRO A 162 -11.06 -2.11 -19.14
C PRO A 162 -10.63 -1.09 -18.07
N ILE A 163 -9.56 -1.39 -17.32
CA ILE A 163 -8.92 -0.47 -16.37
C ILE A 163 -7.51 -0.07 -16.85
N ASP A 164 -7.22 1.23 -16.87
CA ASP A 164 -5.92 1.76 -17.31
C ASP A 164 -4.93 1.93 -16.17
N LEU A 165 -5.45 2.25 -14.98
CA LEU A 165 -4.65 2.60 -13.82
C LEU A 165 -5.23 1.94 -12.57
N VAL A 166 -4.42 1.12 -11.89
CA VAL A 166 -4.75 0.51 -10.60
C VAL A 166 -3.91 1.16 -9.51
N ILE A 167 -4.54 1.80 -8.54
CA ILE A 167 -3.83 2.47 -7.43
C ILE A 167 -4.34 2.00 -6.08
N GLY A 168 -3.50 2.08 -5.05
CA GLY A 168 -3.95 1.84 -3.67
C GLY A 168 -2.84 1.82 -2.64
N GLY A 169 -3.23 1.93 -1.38
CA GLY A 169 -2.35 1.76 -0.22
C GLY A 169 -3.10 1.05 0.89
N SER A 170 -2.78 -0.22 1.13
CA SER A 170 -3.46 -0.99 2.18
C SER A 170 -3.19 -0.37 3.56
N PRO A 171 -4.10 -0.51 4.54
CA PRO A 171 -3.88 -0.02 5.90
C PRO A 171 -2.54 -0.47 6.47
N CYS A 172 -1.77 0.47 7.03
CA CYS A 172 -0.37 0.23 7.42
C CYS A 172 -0.17 -0.19 8.88
N ASP A 173 -1.26 -0.32 9.64
CA ASP A 173 -1.21 -0.54 11.10
C ASP A 173 -0.46 -1.82 11.45
N GLU A 174 -0.61 -2.87 10.63
CA GLU A 174 0.05 -4.16 10.81
C GLU A 174 1.49 -4.19 10.24
N PHE A 175 1.94 -3.11 9.58
CA PHE A 175 3.25 -3.06 8.93
C PHE A 175 4.21 -2.04 9.56
N SER A 176 3.70 -1.05 10.30
CA SER A 176 4.54 -0.04 10.92
C SER A 176 5.25 -0.59 12.16
N ILE A 177 6.58 -0.47 12.24
CA ILE A 177 7.36 -0.77 13.46
C ILE A 177 6.88 0.06 14.67
N ALA A 178 6.21 1.20 14.43
CA ALA A 178 5.63 2.01 15.50
C ALA A 178 4.42 1.35 16.20
N ASN A 179 3.86 0.27 15.62
CA ASN A 179 2.83 -0.54 16.27
C ASN A 179 3.44 -1.81 16.90
N PRO A 180 3.58 -1.87 18.24
CA PRO A 180 4.15 -3.04 18.92
C PRO A 180 3.23 -4.28 18.88
N TRP A 181 1.97 -4.13 18.46
CA TRP A 181 0.98 -5.21 18.37
C TRP A 181 0.79 -5.75 16.95
N SER A 182 1.69 -5.41 16.02
CA SER A 182 1.66 -5.90 14.64
C SER A 182 1.69 -7.43 14.57
N LEU A 183 0.76 -8.01 13.81
CA LEU A 183 0.63 -9.43 13.50
C LEU A 183 0.98 -9.75 12.02
N GLY A 184 1.44 -8.74 11.27
CA GLY A 184 1.97 -8.89 9.91
C GLY A 184 0.97 -9.39 8.86
N PHE A 185 1.47 -10.02 7.80
CA PHE A 185 0.66 -10.45 6.64
C PHE A 185 -0.29 -11.63 6.89
N ILE A 186 0.08 -12.55 7.78
CA ILE A 186 -0.57 -13.86 7.91
C ILE A 186 -1.59 -13.86 9.06
N LEU A 187 -1.25 -13.24 10.19
CA LEU A 187 -2.10 -13.23 11.39
C LEU A 187 -2.79 -11.87 11.61
N GLY A 188 -2.34 -10.82 10.91
CA GLY A 188 -2.91 -9.49 11.00
C GLY A 188 -4.20 -9.34 10.21
N ARG A 189 -5.19 -8.65 10.80
CA ARG A 189 -6.52 -8.49 10.19
C ARG A 189 -6.47 -7.60 8.95
N THR A 190 -5.67 -6.54 8.97
CA THR A 190 -5.56 -5.59 7.86
C THR A 190 -4.35 -5.87 6.98
N GLY A 191 -3.36 -6.62 7.46
CA GLY A 191 -2.19 -7.00 6.68
C GLY A 191 -2.53 -7.90 5.49
N SER A 192 -3.57 -8.72 5.61
CA SER A 192 -4.08 -9.57 4.52
C SER A 192 -4.68 -8.77 3.35
N LEU A 193 -5.14 -7.53 3.58
CA LEU A 193 -5.70 -6.67 2.53
C LEU A 193 -4.69 -6.32 1.43
N PHE A 194 -3.39 -6.43 1.73
CA PHE A 194 -2.35 -6.40 0.70
C PHE A 194 -2.57 -7.49 -0.36
N TYR A 195 -2.90 -8.71 0.05
CA TYR A 195 -3.14 -9.81 -0.89
C TYR A 195 -4.41 -9.58 -1.71
N ASP A 196 -5.42 -8.89 -1.17
CA ASP A 196 -6.58 -8.46 -1.96
C ASP A 196 -6.20 -7.47 -3.06
N PHE A 197 -5.31 -6.51 -2.77
CA PHE A 197 -4.76 -5.64 -3.81
C PHE A 197 -4.08 -6.44 -4.93
N VAL A 198 -3.18 -7.35 -4.55
CA VAL A 198 -2.43 -8.19 -5.51
C VAL A 198 -3.38 -9.07 -6.33
N ARG A 199 -4.36 -9.69 -5.68
CA ARG A 199 -5.40 -10.52 -6.31
C ARG A 199 -6.18 -9.75 -7.36
N VAL A 200 -6.62 -8.54 -7.04
CA VAL A 200 -7.36 -7.69 -7.98
C VAL A 200 -6.46 -7.18 -9.10
N LEU A 201 -5.24 -6.72 -8.79
CA LEU A 201 -4.27 -6.27 -9.79
C LEU A 201 -3.99 -7.38 -10.82
N TYR A 202 -3.72 -8.61 -10.36
CA TYR A 202 -3.43 -9.74 -11.26
C TYR A 202 -4.59 -10.06 -12.18
N LYS A 203 -5.82 -10.07 -11.65
CA LYS A 203 -7.03 -10.26 -12.47
C LYS A 203 -7.21 -9.14 -13.51
N VAL A 204 -6.97 -7.88 -13.13
CA VAL A 204 -7.00 -6.76 -14.08
C VAL A 204 -5.95 -6.95 -15.19
N LEU A 205 -4.73 -7.36 -14.84
CA LEU A 205 -3.67 -7.64 -15.81
C LEU A 205 -3.98 -8.83 -16.73
N GLU A 206 -4.70 -9.84 -16.24
CA GLU A 206 -5.18 -10.97 -17.05
C GLU A 206 -6.32 -10.59 -17.99
N MET A 207 -7.19 -9.69 -17.57
CA MET A 207 -8.33 -9.24 -18.38
C MET A 207 -7.93 -8.20 -19.41
N ASN A 208 -6.88 -7.42 -19.14
CA ASN A 208 -6.35 -6.39 -20.03
C ASN A 208 -5.11 -6.87 -20.79
N LYS A 209 -5.08 -8.10 -21.32
CA LYS A 209 -3.90 -8.66 -22.02
C LYS A 209 -3.41 -7.80 -23.19
N ASP A 210 -4.35 -7.18 -23.91
CA ASP A 210 -4.04 -6.41 -25.12
C ASP A 210 -3.79 -4.92 -24.82
N ARG A 211 -3.76 -4.52 -23.53
CA ARG A 211 -3.70 -3.12 -23.13
C ARG A 211 -2.70 -2.90 -22.01
N ARG A 212 -1.97 -1.79 -22.07
CA ARG A 212 -1.06 -1.40 -20.99
C ARG A 212 -1.86 -0.99 -19.75
N VAL A 213 -1.62 -1.67 -18.63
CA VAL A 213 -2.12 -1.28 -17.31
C VAL A 213 -0.99 -0.65 -16.51
N TYR A 214 -1.22 0.57 -16.05
CA TYR A 214 -0.38 1.23 -15.06
C TYR A 214 -0.85 0.86 -13.66
N TRP A 215 0.08 0.75 -12.73
CA TRP A 215 -0.26 0.53 -11.34
C TRP A 215 0.72 1.19 -10.38
N LEU A 216 0.20 1.55 -9.21
CA LEU A 216 0.95 2.17 -8.12
C LEU A 216 0.42 1.64 -6.78
N PHE A 217 1.32 1.13 -5.95
CA PHE A 217 1.01 0.71 -4.60
C PHE A 217 1.90 1.45 -3.60
N GLU A 218 1.32 1.94 -2.51
CA GLU A 218 2.00 2.71 -1.48
C GLU A 218 1.91 2.03 -0.12
N ASN A 219 2.99 2.14 0.68
CA ASN A 219 2.94 1.78 2.10
C ASN A 219 4.07 2.48 2.90
N VAL A 220 4.03 2.36 4.24
CA VAL A 220 4.94 3.02 5.16
C VAL A 220 6.40 2.63 4.99
N ARG A 221 7.30 3.62 5.07
CA ARG A 221 8.75 3.38 5.07
C ARG A 221 9.22 2.61 6.30
N SER A 222 8.52 2.73 7.42
CA SER A 222 8.87 2.11 8.70
C SER A 222 8.56 0.61 8.79
N MET A 223 8.25 -0.06 7.67
CA MET A 223 8.06 -1.51 7.66
C MET A 223 9.38 -2.29 7.80
N SER A 224 9.28 -3.52 8.30
CA SER A 224 10.43 -4.43 8.40
C SER A 224 10.96 -4.84 7.02
N GLU A 225 12.20 -5.31 6.98
CA GLU A 225 12.82 -5.77 5.74
C GLU A 225 12.15 -7.04 5.21
N GLU A 226 11.72 -7.94 6.10
CA GLU A 226 10.98 -9.15 5.70
C GLU A 226 9.67 -8.77 5.01
N HIS A 227 8.90 -7.84 5.61
CA HIS A 227 7.64 -7.40 5.04
C HIS A 227 7.83 -6.73 3.67
N ARG A 228 8.81 -5.84 3.57
CA ARG A 228 9.17 -5.17 2.32
C ARG A 228 9.56 -6.17 1.23
N SER A 229 10.29 -7.22 1.58
CA SER A 229 10.75 -8.26 0.65
C SER A 229 9.58 -9.09 0.14
N ILE A 230 8.65 -9.48 1.02
CA ILE A 230 7.42 -10.19 0.64
C ILE A 230 6.59 -9.33 -0.33
N MET A 231 6.37 -8.05 -0.03
CA MET A 231 5.64 -7.16 -0.94
C MET A 231 6.32 -7.04 -2.29
N SER A 232 7.64 -6.87 -2.29
CA SER A 232 8.44 -6.76 -3.53
C SER A 232 8.35 -8.01 -4.38
N PHE A 233 8.29 -9.20 -3.76
CA PHE A 233 8.10 -10.47 -4.47
C PHE A 233 6.78 -10.50 -5.25
N PHE A 234 5.65 -10.15 -4.61
CA PHE A 234 4.34 -10.06 -5.29
C PHE A 234 4.22 -8.86 -6.24
N PHE A 235 5.20 -7.97 -6.26
CA PHE A 235 5.28 -6.86 -7.19
C PHE A 235 6.32 -7.10 -8.27
N PHE A 236 6.33 -8.31 -8.83
CA PHE A 236 7.20 -8.68 -9.95
C PHE A 236 8.70 -8.63 -9.60
N ASP A 237 9.05 -8.98 -8.36
CA ASP A 237 10.39 -8.84 -7.78
C ASP A 237 10.96 -7.40 -7.89
N GLN A 238 10.08 -6.39 -7.92
CA GLN A 238 10.48 -5.00 -7.97
C GLN A 238 10.63 -4.42 -6.57
N LEU A 239 11.79 -3.85 -6.29
CA LEU A 239 12.00 -3.06 -5.08
C LEU A 239 11.23 -1.74 -5.13
N PRO A 240 10.74 -1.24 -3.97
CA PRO A 240 10.08 0.04 -3.92
C PRO A 240 11.06 1.20 -4.11
N THR A 241 10.53 2.33 -4.54
CA THR A 241 11.23 3.61 -4.46
C THR A 241 10.74 4.41 -3.25
N ILE A 242 11.65 5.07 -2.55
CA ILE A 242 11.29 5.94 -1.42
C ILE A 242 11.00 7.34 -1.95
N TRP A 243 9.80 7.84 -1.64
CA TRP A 243 9.43 9.22 -1.88
C TRP A 243 9.18 9.92 -0.55
N ASP A 244 9.93 10.98 -0.30
CA ASP A 244 9.73 11.86 0.86
C ASP A 244 8.92 13.10 0.44
N ALA A 245 7.75 13.28 1.06
CA ALA A 245 6.92 14.46 0.82
C ALA A 245 7.60 15.77 1.23
N SER A 246 8.68 15.72 2.02
CA SER A 246 9.39 16.91 2.46
C SER A 246 9.94 17.74 1.30
N VAL A 247 10.14 17.16 0.11
CA VAL A 247 10.58 17.92 -1.07
C VAL A 247 9.50 18.89 -1.56
N LEU A 248 8.21 18.53 -1.41
CA LEU A 248 7.07 19.30 -1.93
C LEU A 248 6.17 19.91 -0.85
N THR A 249 6.35 19.49 0.40
CA THR A 249 5.51 19.91 1.53
C THR A 249 6.37 20.19 2.77
N PRO A 250 5.85 20.88 3.79
CA PRO A 250 6.56 21.11 5.03
C PRO A 250 6.62 19.88 5.95
N GLN A 251 6.29 18.68 5.46
CA GLN A 251 6.16 17.46 6.26
C GLN A 251 7.18 16.41 5.85
N ASN A 252 7.88 15.82 6.81
CA ASN A 252 8.73 14.65 6.60
C ASN A 252 7.85 13.38 6.54
N ARG A 253 7.41 12.99 5.34
CA ARG A 253 6.57 11.81 5.12
C ARG A 253 7.20 10.92 4.05
N LYS A 254 8.10 10.04 4.51
CA LYS A 254 8.73 9.01 3.68
C LYS A 254 7.79 7.83 3.51
N ARG A 255 7.56 7.41 2.28
CA ARG A 255 6.76 6.23 1.92
C ARG A 255 7.45 5.41 0.83
N TYR A 256 7.16 4.12 0.83
CA TYR A 256 7.54 3.21 -0.25
C TYR A 256 6.46 3.21 -1.32
N PHE A 257 6.89 3.30 -2.57
CA PHE A 257 6.04 3.16 -3.73
C PHE A 257 6.56 2.03 -4.63
N TRP A 258 5.70 1.06 -4.90
CA TRP A 258 5.86 0.06 -5.96
C TRP A 258 5.00 0.44 -7.14
N GLY A 259 5.44 0.15 -8.35
CA GLY A 259 4.65 0.47 -9.53
C GLY A 259 5.45 0.46 -10.80
N ASN A 260 4.73 0.59 -11.91
CA ASN A 260 5.31 0.66 -13.25
C ASN A 260 5.12 2.03 -13.91
N ILE A 261 4.81 3.07 -13.11
CA ILE A 261 4.67 4.44 -13.59
C ILE A 261 6.03 4.92 -14.14
N PRO A 262 6.09 5.47 -15.36
CA PRO A 262 7.34 5.96 -15.93
C PRO A 262 8.03 6.98 -15.01
N GLY A 263 9.33 6.85 -14.79
CA GLY A 263 10.08 7.75 -13.91
C GLY A 263 9.99 7.47 -12.41
N LEU A 264 9.12 6.54 -11.96
CA LEU A 264 8.97 6.24 -10.52
C LEU A 264 10.30 5.88 -9.84
N LYS A 265 11.14 5.07 -10.51
CA LYS A 265 12.44 4.60 -9.98
C LYS A 265 13.53 5.67 -9.94
N GLY A 266 13.38 6.77 -10.69
CA GLY A 266 14.33 7.90 -10.68
C GLY A 266 14.13 8.85 -9.51
N GLY A 267 13.06 8.66 -8.71
CA GLY A 267 12.77 9.50 -7.54
C GLY A 267 12.66 10.99 -7.89
N TRP A 268 13.24 11.84 -7.03
CA TRP A 268 13.13 13.31 -7.11
C TRP A 268 14.12 13.98 -8.06
N GLU A 269 14.93 13.24 -8.82
CA GLU A 269 16.06 13.77 -9.60
C GLU A 269 15.67 14.86 -10.62
N SER A 270 14.39 14.93 -11.00
CA SER A 270 13.84 15.94 -11.93
C SER A 270 13.18 17.15 -11.25
N CYS A 271 12.98 17.14 -9.93
CA CYS A 271 12.19 18.15 -9.21
C CYS A 271 13.08 19.24 -8.58
N ARG A 272 13.30 20.34 -9.29
CA ARG A 272 13.93 21.55 -8.72
C ARG A 272 12.88 22.49 -8.15
N ILE A 273 12.36 22.16 -6.96
CA ILE A 273 11.33 22.97 -6.28
C ILE A 273 11.91 23.49 -4.97
N LYS A 274 11.67 24.77 -4.68
CA LYS A 274 11.98 25.33 -3.36
C LYS A 274 11.03 24.66 -2.36
N SER A 275 11.59 23.82 -1.49
CA SER A 275 10.83 23.14 -0.45
C SER A 275 10.04 24.14 0.40
N PRO A 276 8.72 23.97 0.55
CA PRO A 276 7.91 24.79 1.44
C PRO A 276 8.33 24.61 2.91
N VAL A 277 8.07 25.63 3.73
CA VAL A 277 8.23 25.58 5.19
C VAL A 277 6.87 25.69 5.88
N VAL A 278 6.80 25.31 7.16
CA VAL A 278 5.53 25.28 7.92
C VAL A 278 4.85 26.65 7.94
N ASN A 279 5.63 27.72 8.06
CA ASN A 279 5.09 29.08 8.05
C ASN A 279 4.37 29.46 6.75
N ASP A 280 4.63 28.76 5.63
CA ASP A 280 3.95 29.03 4.35
C ASP A 280 2.52 28.49 4.33
N VAL A 281 2.16 27.57 5.25
CA VAL A 281 0.86 26.87 5.26
C VAL A 281 -0.02 27.24 6.45
N LEU A 282 0.50 27.99 7.43
CA LEU A 282 -0.28 28.41 8.60
C LEU A 282 -1.36 29.43 8.24
N CYS A 283 -2.40 29.48 9.06
CA CYS A 283 -3.36 30.57 9.01
C CYS A 283 -2.73 31.89 9.52
N PRO A 284 -3.30 33.06 9.13
CA PRO A 284 -2.81 34.35 9.60
C PRO A 284 -2.68 34.43 11.13
N PHE A 285 -1.74 35.24 11.60
CA PHE A 285 -1.45 35.48 13.02
C PHE A 285 -0.95 34.26 13.82
N ARG A 286 -0.49 33.22 13.13
CA ARG A 286 0.15 32.04 13.71
C ARG A 286 1.56 31.89 13.16
N LYS A 287 2.47 31.37 13.98
CA LYS A 287 3.86 31.14 13.59
C LYS A 287 4.35 29.80 14.10
N SER A 288 5.16 29.13 13.30
CA SER A 288 5.86 27.92 13.67
C SER A 288 7.31 28.24 13.97
N HIS A 289 7.81 27.63 15.05
CA HIS A 289 9.22 27.67 15.41
C HIS A 289 10.04 26.60 14.66
N VAL A 290 9.35 25.63 14.03
CA VAL A 290 9.97 24.61 13.16
C VAL A 290 9.77 24.92 11.69
N LYS A 291 10.77 24.59 10.86
CA LYS A 291 10.69 24.74 9.40
C LYS A 291 9.91 23.61 8.74
N LYS A 292 10.01 22.40 9.28
CA LYS A 292 9.30 21.20 8.85
C LYS A 292 8.84 20.42 10.07
N VAL A 293 7.75 19.69 9.91
CA VAL A 293 7.23 18.78 10.93
C VAL A 293 7.51 17.32 10.59
N ASN A 294 7.47 16.47 11.60
CA ASN A 294 7.51 15.03 11.42
C ASN A 294 6.25 14.49 10.72
N CYS A 295 6.26 13.19 10.41
CA CYS A 295 5.13 12.53 9.74
C CYS A 295 3.87 12.61 10.61
N LEU A 296 2.87 13.34 10.15
CA LEU A 296 1.59 13.41 10.85
C LEU A 296 0.81 12.10 10.64
N THR A 297 0.38 11.50 11.75
CA THR A 297 -0.39 10.25 11.79
C THR A 297 -1.77 10.49 12.41
N THR A 298 -2.58 9.44 12.58
CA THR A 298 -3.84 9.48 13.33
C THR A 298 -3.63 9.82 14.81
N ASN A 299 -2.44 9.56 15.36
CA ASN A 299 -2.11 9.95 16.73
C ASN A 299 -1.80 11.45 16.79
N VAL A 300 -2.56 12.19 17.61
CA VAL A 300 -2.37 13.63 17.85
C VAL A 300 -0.95 13.97 18.32
N GLN A 301 -0.30 13.06 19.07
CA GLN A 301 1.06 13.25 19.55
C GLN A 301 2.11 13.28 18.43
N SER A 302 1.79 12.78 17.23
CA SER A 302 2.68 12.85 16.06
C SER A 302 3.02 14.29 15.62
N GLN A 303 2.24 15.26 16.08
CA GLN A 303 2.48 16.68 15.84
C GLN A 303 3.51 17.28 16.80
N MET A 304 3.81 16.61 17.93
CA MET A 304 4.68 17.17 18.97
C MET A 304 6.14 17.15 18.51
N GLU A 305 6.88 18.19 18.87
CA GLU A 305 8.31 18.31 18.58
C GLU A 305 9.11 18.22 19.88
N HIS A 306 10.30 17.64 19.79
CA HIS A 306 11.21 17.53 20.93
C HIS A 306 11.94 18.85 21.16
N SER A 307 11.83 19.37 22.38
CA SER A 307 12.61 20.50 22.89
C SER A 307 13.34 20.07 24.15
N GLY A 308 14.57 19.56 23.98
CA GLY A 308 15.34 18.94 25.07
C GLY A 308 14.61 17.71 25.62
N THR A 309 14.22 17.76 26.89
CA THR A 309 13.46 16.69 27.59
C THR A 309 11.94 16.89 27.51
N THR A 310 11.47 17.98 26.91
CA THR A 310 10.04 18.34 26.85
C THR A 310 9.47 18.20 25.44
N PHE A 311 8.16 18.00 25.36
CA PHE A 311 7.40 18.00 24.10
C PHE A 311 6.64 19.31 23.97
N VAL A 312 6.81 19.98 22.84
CA VAL A 312 6.17 21.26 22.55
C VAL A 312 5.36 21.17 21.26
N LYS A 313 4.28 21.95 21.17
CA LYS A 313 3.50 22.02 19.92
C LYS A 313 4.21 22.91 18.90
N PRO A 314 4.19 22.55 17.60
CA PRO A 314 4.99 23.20 16.57
C PRO A 314 4.54 24.64 16.28
N VAL A 315 3.29 24.98 16.57
CA VAL A 315 2.69 26.28 16.25
C VAL A 315 2.43 27.09 17.52
N ARG A 316 2.68 28.39 17.44
CA ARG A 316 2.32 29.38 18.45
C ARG A 316 1.35 30.42 17.91
N THR A 317 0.46 30.89 18.78
CA THR A 317 -0.45 32.01 18.49
C THR A 317 0.27 33.36 18.55
N ILE A 318 -0.43 34.44 18.23
CA ILE A 318 0.08 35.81 18.41
C ILE A 318 0.35 36.16 19.88
N THR A 319 -0.31 35.49 20.83
CA THR A 319 -0.11 35.63 22.27
C THR A 319 1.00 34.71 22.81
N ASP A 320 1.75 34.05 21.93
CA ASP A 320 2.81 33.08 22.25
C ASP A 320 2.32 31.79 22.93
N GLU A 321 1.03 31.47 22.82
CA GLU A 321 0.45 30.22 23.34
C GLU A 321 0.65 29.05 22.38
N GLU A 322 0.92 27.86 22.91
CA GLU A 322 1.10 26.64 22.14
C GLU A 322 -0.21 26.11 21.54
N SER A 323 -0.21 25.89 20.23
CA SER A 323 -1.37 25.42 19.48
C SER A 323 -1.03 24.22 18.61
N GLN A 324 -1.98 23.29 18.51
CA GLN A 324 -1.96 22.25 17.47
C GLN A 324 -2.25 22.87 16.10
N PHE A 325 -1.95 22.14 15.03
CA PHE A 325 -2.40 22.53 13.70
C PHE A 325 -3.92 22.53 13.63
N TRP A 326 -4.48 23.56 13.03
CA TRP A 326 -5.90 23.54 12.66
C TRP A 326 -6.12 22.58 11.49
N SER A 327 -7.36 22.10 11.33
CA SER A 327 -7.69 21.14 10.27
C SER A 327 -7.33 21.66 8.87
N VAL A 328 -7.56 22.95 8.59
CA VAL A 328 -7.14 23.61 7.34
C VAL A 328 -5.62 23.63 7.17
N GLU A 329 -4.86 23.92 8.23
CA GLU A 329 -3.39 23.91 8.16
C GLU A 329 -2.87 22.50 7.90
N ARG A 330 -3.54 21.48 8.47
CA ARG A 330 -3.24 20.08 8.21
C ARG A 330 -3.58 19.67 6.78
N GLU A 331 -4.71 20.11 6.21
CA GLU A 331 -5.03 19.91 4.80
C GLU A 331 -3.91 20.46 3.91
N ARG A 332 -3.48 21.71 4.16
CA ARG A 332 -2.36 22.35 3.44
C ARG A 332 -1.03 21.62 3.61
N LEU A 333 -0.72 21.10 4.80
CA LEU A 333 0.49 20.29 5.04
C LEU A 333 0.54 19.03 4.15
N PHE A 334 -0.62 18.44 3.86
CA PHE A 334 -0.74 17.30 2.93
C PHE A 334 -0.92 17.74 1.47
N GLY A 335 -1.06 19.04 1.23
CA GLY A 335 -1.24 19.69 -0.07
C GLY A 335 -2.67 19.67 -0.59
N PHE A 336 -3.66 19.36 0.26
CA PHE A 336 -5.08 19.46 -0.10
C PHE A 336 -5.54 20.93 -0.11
N PRO A 337 -6.58 21.26 -0.91
CA PRO A 337 -7.25 22.55 -0.81
C PRO A 337 -7.84 22.78 0.58
N ASP A 338 -7.96 24.04 0.96
CA ASP A 338 -8.62 24.43 2.21
C ASP A 338 -10.05 23.86 2.26
N HIS A 339 -10.43 23.39 3.44
CA HIS A 339 -11.73 22.81 3.76
C HIS A 339 -12.03 21.50 3.02
N TYR A 340 -11.05 20.83 2.41
CA TYR A 340 -11.29 19.59 1.66
C TYR A 340 -12.04 18.53 2.48
N THR A 341 -11.66 18.34 3.74
CA THR A 341 -12.31 17.37 4.67
C THR A 341 -13.44 17.98 5.50
N ASP A 342 -13.71 19.28 5.33
CA ASP A 342 -14.76 20.01 6.03
C ASP A 342 -16.11 19.80 5.33
N VAL A 343 -16.69 18.61 5.52
CA VAL A 343 -17.94 18.21 4.86
C VAL A 343 -18.86 17.50 5.85
N ALA A 344 -20.16 17.55 5.59
CA ALA A 344 -21.18 16.75 6.28
C ALA A 344 -21.15 16.77 7.83
N GLY A 345 -20.59 17.82 8.44
CA GLY A 345 -20.45 17.91 9.90
C GLY A 345 -19.47 16.89 10.50
N ILE A 346 -18.56 16.33 9.69
CA ILE A 346 -17.54 15.37 10.15
C ILE A 346 -16.70 16.00 11.27
N SER A 347 -16.48 15.23 12.33
CA SER A 347 -15.76 15.69 13.52
C SER A 347 -14.30 16.08 13.20
N ALA A 348 -13.74 17.01 13.99
CA ALA A 348 -12.34 17.38 13.85
C ALA A 348 -11.38 16.19 14.03
N SER A 349 -11.75 15.22 14.87
CA SER A 349 -10.98 13.98 15.10
C SER A 349 -11.02 13.07 13.88
N SER A 350 -12.19 12.80 13.30
CA SER A 350 -12.28 12.01 12.06
C SER A 350 -11.48 12.65 10.92
N ARG A 351 -11.55 13.98 10.79
CA ARG A 351 -10.75 14.73 9.81
C ARG A 351 -9.25 14.57 10.05
N HIS A 352 -8.83 14.60 11.31
CA HIS A 352 -7.44 14.36 11.72
C HIS A 352 -6.97 12.98 11.25
N ASP A 353 -7.78 11.95 11.50
CA ASP A 353 -7.44 10.56 11.20
C ASP A 353 -7.35 10.30 9.70
N MET A 354 -8.39 10.71 8.95
CA MET A 354 -8.41 10.62 7.49
C MET A 354 -7.20 11.30 6.85
N LEU A 355 -6.84 12.51 7.30
CA LEU A 355 -5.65 13.20 6.80
C LEU A 355 -4.35 12.47 7.20
N GLY A 356 -4.28 11.87 8.39
CA GLY A 356 -3.11 11.11 8.83
C GLY A 356 -2.82 9.90 7.94
N GLN A 357 -3.88 9.26 7.45
CA GLN A 357 -3.84 8.08 6.57
C GLN A 357 -3.66 8.45 5.09
N ALA A 358 -4.14 9.62 4.66
CA ALA A 358 -4.09 10.06 3.27
C ALA A 358 -2.68 10.12 2.66
N TRP A 359 -2.64 10.03 1.33
CA TRP A 359 -1.42 10.34 0.58
C TRP A 359 -1.10 11.84 0.62
N SER A 360 0.18 12.18 0.42
CA SER A 360 0.55 13.55 0.10
C SER A 360 0.15 13.86 -1.34
N LEU A 361 -0.81 14.77 -1.53
CA LEU A 361 -1.34 15.10 -2.85
C LEU A 361 -0.25 15.53 -3.84
N PRO A 362 0.73 16.41 -3.48
CA PRO A 362 1.80 16.80 -4.39
C PRO A 362 2.72 15.65 -4.82
N VAL A 363 2.95 14.68 -3.92
CA VAL A 363 3.78 13.49 -4.23
C VAL A 363 3.08 12.64 -5.30
N VAL A 364 1.82 12.29 -5.08
CA VAL A 364 1.03 11.48 -6.02
C VAL A 364 0.84 12.19 -7.35
N THR A 365 0.58 13.50 -7.30
CA THR A 365 0.49 14.35 -8.50
C THR A 365 1.78 14.31 -9.31
N THR A 366 2.94 14.39 -8.66
CA THR A 366 4.24 14.27 -9.33
C THR A 366 4.44 12.89 -9.94
N ILE A 367 4.18 11.82 -9.16
CA ILE A 367 4.32 10.43 -9.62
C ILE A 367 3.45 10.16 -10.85
N LEU A 368 2.20 10.64 -10.89
CA LEU A 368 1.27 10.39 -12.00
C LEU A 368 1.49 11.31 -13.20
N SER A 369 2.25 12.39 -13.06
CA SER A 369 2.48 13.38 -14.13
C SER A 369 3.04 12.81 -15.45
N PRO A 370 3.90 11.76 -15.47
CA PRO A 370 4.41 11.18 -16.71
C PRO A 370 3.35 10.45 -17.56
N LEU A 371 2.13 10.29 -17.04
CA LEU A 371 1.01 9.71 -17.80
C LEU A 371 0.30 10.73 -18.71
N LYS A 372 0.58 12.04 -18.61
CA LYS A 372 -0.09 13.10 -19.39
C LYS A 372 0.02 12.94 -20.91
N GLY A 373 1.06 12.26 -21.41
CA GLY A 373 1.27 11.99 -22.83
C GLY A 373 0.62 10.69 -23.33
N ARG A 374 -0.06 9.95 -22.46
CA ARG A 374 -0.59 8.61 -22.74
C ARG A 374 -2.11 8.54 -22.70
N PHE A 375 -2.74 9.50 -22.02
CA PHE A 375 -4.18 9.61 -21.91
C PHE A 375 -4.64 10.98 -22.34
N LYS A 376 -5.93 11.07 -22.66
CA LYS A 376 -6.57 12.30 -23.03
C LYS A 376 -6.57 13.28 -21.85
N MET A 377 -6.22 14.52 -22.15
CA MET A 377 -6.25 15.63 -21.22
C MET A 377 -7.49 16.49 -21.49
N LEU A 378 -7.99 17.16 -20.45
CA LEU A 378 -9.01 18.19 -20.60
C LEU A 378 -8.43 19.38 -21.40
N PRO A 379 -9.27 20.11 -22.15
CA PRO A 379 -8.82 21.32 -22.84
C PRO A 379 -8.22 22.29 -21.83
N LYS A 380 -7.14 22.98 -22.22
CA LYS A 380 -6.67 24.14 -21.45
C LYS A 380 -7.79 25.17 -21.47
N THR A 381 -8.31 25.50 -20.31
CA THR A 381 -9.17 26.68 -20.14
C THR A 381 -8.25 27.89 -20.15
N ASP A 382 -8.41 28.75 -21.15
CA ASP A 382 -7.70 30.05 -21.27
C ASP A 382 -8.06 31.01 -20.13
#